data_AF-A0A0L0FYD3-F1
#
_entry.id   AF-A0A0L0FYD3-F1
#
_cell.length_a   1.000
_cell.length_b   1.000
_cell.length_c   1.000
_cell.angle_alpha   90.00
_cell.angle_beta   90.00
_cell.angle_gamma   90.00
#
_symmetry.space_group_name_H-M   'P 1'
#
loop_
_entity.id
_entity.type
_entity.pdbx_description
1 polymer ?
#
loop_
_entity_poly.entity_id
_entity_poly.type
_entity_poly.pdbx_seq_one_letter_code
_entity_poly.pdbx_strand_id
1 'polypeptide(L)'
;MVQPDPHGLQRIDLEFLLKMHKIVNVVIGIAKADTLTAGEISAVKAAISADIQRHDIELYTPEADFDTNMEIDTQTATDGQTSSVFSVFSSTKRVKVDGNLMLGREYPWGSITITNEKISDFTKLRNMLVCSHMLDLIDRTNLLYEQFRTDELLKLGLTNTTSLMNEFKIKDDKLQEQLKAIEDMSQKLICKVENDAAAQYEDAYKLYEDNQRDLLARLTKEKEKMQAYEVLTKAPMRVARTG
;
A
#
# COMPACT_ATOMS: atom_id res chain seq x y z
N MET A 1 16.55 8.30 -22.67
CA MET A 1 15.58 9.39 -22.92
C MET A 1 15.23 9.38 -24.37
N VAL A 2 13.94 9.54 -24.68
CA VAL A 2 13.38 9.38 -26.01
C VAL A 2 13.13 10.76 -26.62
N GLN A 3 13.38 10.90 -27.93
CA GLN A 3 13.03 12.11 -28.68
C GLN A 3 11.50 12.18 -28.82
N PRO A 4 10.89 13.37 -28.70
CA PRO A 4 9.46 13.52 -28.91
C PRO A 4 9.10 13.27 -30.38
N ASP A 5 8.56 12.09 -30.68
CA ASP A 5 8.06 11.71 -32.01
C ASP A 5 6.57 11.32 -31.90
N PRO A 6 5.65 12.00 -32.63
CA PRO A 6 4.25 11.64 -32.68
C PRO A 6 3.97 10.21 -33.16
N HIS A 7 4.92 9.57 -33.86
CA HIS A 7 4.77 8.23 -34.41
C HIS A 7 5.21 7.11 -33.46
N GLY A 8 5.69 7.44 -32.25
CA GLY A 8 6.07 6.46 -31.23
C GLY A 8 7.58 6.33 -31.05
N LEU A 9 8.05 5.14 -30.66
CA LEU A 9 9.46 4.90 -30.39
C LEU A 9 10.27 4.78 -31.68
N GLN A 10 11.45 5.43 -31.71
CA GLN A 10 12.37 5.23 -32.82
C GLN A 10 12.90 3.79 -32.81
N ARG A 11 13.21 3.24 -33.99
CA ARG A 11 13.72 1.87 -34.12
C ARG A 11 14.95 1.60 -33.24
N ILE A 12 15.84 2.58 -33.10
CA ILE A 12 17.02 2.46 -32.24
C ILE A 12 16.65 2.39 -30.76
N ASP A 13 15.68 3.19 -30.32
CA ASP A 13 15.17 3.16 -28.94
C ASP A 13 14.49 1.82 -28.67
N LEU A 14 13.74 1.28 -29.64
CA LEU A 14 13.08 0.00 -29.54
C LEU A 14 14.07 -1.17 -29.41
N GLU A 15 15.08 -1.23 -30.28
CA GLU A 15 16.13 -2.26 -30.22
C GLU A 15 16.94 -2.16 -28.92
N PHE A 16 17.13 -0.95 -28.39
CA PHE A 16 17.79 -0.73 -27.10
C PHE A 16 16.92 -1.24 -25.94
N LEU A 17 15.65 -0.86 -25.90
CA LEU A 17 14.70 -1.28 -24.86
C LEU A 17 14.53 -2.80 -24.84
N LEU A 18 14.42 -3.44 -26.00
CA LEU A 18 14.33 -4.90 -26.12
C LEU A 18 15.54 -5.64 -25.53
N LYS A 19 16.72 -5.03 -25.53
CA LYS A 19 17.92 -5.63 -24.92
C LYS A 19 18.05 -5.31 -23.43
N MET A 20 17.66 -4.10 -23.03
CA MET A 20 17.93 -3.59 -21.68
C MET A 20 16.86 -3.95 -20.65
N HIS A 21 15.58 -4.08 -21.05
CA HIS A 21 14.48 -4.27 -20.10
C HIS A 21 14.61 -5.50 -19.19
N LYS A 22 15.37 -6.52 -19.61
CA LYS A 22 15.62 -7.74 -18.82
C LYS A 22 16.82 -7.65 -17.88
N ILE A 23 17.63 -6.61 -18.01
CA ILE A 23 18.93 -6.49 -17.32
C ILE A 23 18.89 -5.35 -16.31
N VAL A 24 18.14 -4.28 -16.61
CA VAL A 24 18.09 -3.07 -15.80
C VAL A 24 16.67 -2.55 -15.65
N ASN A 25 16.42 -1.83 -14.55
CA ASN A 25 15.19 -1.09 -14.35
C ASN A 25 15.11 0.07 -15.35
N VAL A 26 14.13 0.03 -16.26
CA VAL A 26 13.97 1.04 -17.30
C VAL A 26 12.84 2.01 -16.95
N VAL A 27 13.16 3.30 -16.94
CA VAL A 27 12.20 4.40 -16.86
C VAL A 27 12.33 5.26 -18.11
N ILE A 28 11.21 5.57 -18.76
CA ILE A 28 11.22 6.36 -19.99
C ILE A 28 10.96 7.82 -19.66
N GLY A 29 11.83 8.68 -20.18
CA GLY A 29 11.66 10.13 -20.16
C GLY A 29 11.61 10.69 -21.58
N ILE A 30 10.52 11.37 -21.93
CA ILE A 30 10.40 12.21 -23.13
C ILE A 30 11.20 13.48 -22.86
N ALA A 31 12.23 13.70 -23.68
CA ALA A 31 13.08 14.87 -23.57
C ALA A 31 12.43 16.10 -24.21
N LYS A 32 12.82 17.30 -23.75
CA LYS A 32 12.38 18.59 -24.31
C LYS A 32 10.86 18.74 -24.35
N ALA A 33 10.20 18.32 -23.26
CA ALA A 33 8.76 18.49 -23.05
C ALA A 33 8.25 19.91 -23.32
N ASP A 34 9.10 20.92 -23.11
CA ASP A 34 8.81 22.33 -23.34
C ASP A 34 8.56 22.71 -24.82
N THR A 35 8.88 21.82 -25.75
CA THR A 35 8.63 22.01 -27.20
C THR A 35 7.29 21.47 -27.67
N LEU A 36 6.59 20.72 -26.82
CA LEU A 36 5.32 20.09 -27.15
C LEU A 36 4.16 20.76 -26.39
N THR A 37 2.99 20.75 -27.02
CA THR A 37 1.72 21.09 -26.36
C THR A 37 1.23 19.93 -25.50
N ALA A 38 0.35 20.21 -24.52
CA ALA A 38 -0.22 19.17 -23.66
C ALA A 38 -0.95 18.06 -24.45
N GLY A 39 -1.61 18.42 -25.56
CA GLY A 39 -2.27 17.46 -26.45
C GLY A 39 -1.26 16.55 -27.17
N GLU A 40 -0.17 17.12 -27.68
CA GLU A 40 0.91 16.35 -28.32
C GLU A 40 1.63 15.44 -27.32
N ILE A 41 1.89 15.90 -26.10
CA ILE A 41 2.49 15.06 -25.05
C ILE A 41 1.63 13.83 -24.78
N SER A 42 0.30 14.02 -24.66
CA SER A 42 -0.63 12.91 -24.46
C SER A 42 -0.60 11.92 -25.63
N ALA A 43 -0.60 12.42 -26.87
CA ALA A 43 -0.51 11.58 -28.07
C ALA A 43 0.80 10.80 -28.14
N VAL A 44 1.94 11.44 -27.85
CA VAL A 44 3.27 10.80 -27.82
C VAL A 44 3.34 9.74 -26.72
N LYS A 45 2.83 10.04 -25.51
CA LYS A 45 2.77 9.08 -24.40
C LYS A 45 1.93 7.86 -24.78
N ALA A 46 0.78 8.06 -25.43
CA ALA A 46 -0.08 6.99 -25.90
C ALA A 46 0.60 6.13 -26.98
N ALA A 47 1.28 6.76 -27.95
CA ALA A 47 2.02 6.04 -29.00
C ALA A 47 3.16 5.19 -28.42
N ILE A 48 3.96 5.77 -27.51
CA ILE A 48 5.05 5.05 -26.82
C ILE A 48 4.49 3.89 -26.00
N SER A 49 3.40 4.11 -25.25
CA SER A 49 2.75 3.06 -24.44
C SER A 49 2.23 1.91 -25.31
N ALA A 50 1.62 2.22 -26.45
CA ALA A 50 1.19 1.21 -27.41
C ALA A 50 2.37 0.40 -27.98
N ASP A 51 3.50 1.04 -28.28
CA ASP A 51 4.70 0.35 -28.77
C ASP A 51 5.31 -0.57 -27.70
N ILE A 52 5.35 -0.13 -26.45
CA ILE A 52 5.83 -0.93 -25.31
C ILE A 52 4.98 -2.18 -25.14
N GLN A 53 3.65 -2.02 -25.13
CA GLN A 53 2.71 -3.15 -25.01
C GLN A 53 2.81 -4.11 -26.20
N ARG A 54 2.98 -3.57 -27.42
CA ARG A 54 3.11 -4.38 -28.64
C ARG A 54 4.36 -5.26 -28.65
N HIS A 55 5.44 -4.80 -28.02
CA HIS A 55 6.72 -5.51 -27.99
C HIS A 55 6.98 -6.23 -26.66
N ASP A 56 6.00 -6.25 -25.75
CA ASP A 56 6.07 -6.89 -24.43
C ASP A 56 7.30 -6.43 -23.63
N ILE A 57 7.56 -5.11 -23.66
CA ILE A 57 8.69 -4.51 -22.95
C ILE A 57 8.26 -4.25 -21.51
N GLU A 58 8.91 -4.93 -20.56
CA GLU A 58 8.70 -4.70 -19.13
C GLU A 58 9.40 -3.39 -18.71
N LEU A 59 8.62 -2.38 -18.35
CA LEU A 59 9.13 -1.18 -17.73
C LEU A 59 9.08 -1.29 -16.23
N TYR A 60 9.91 -0.49 -15.55
CA TYR A 60 9.78 -0.37 -14.11
C TYR A 60 8.42 0.27 -13.77
N THR A 61 7.63 -0.46 -13.02
CA THR A 61 6.37 0.00 -12.45
C THR A 61 6.48 -0.20 -10.94
N PRO A 62 6.32 0.88 -10.15
CA PRO A 62 6.25 0.75 -8.71
C PRO A 62 5.19 -0.29 -8.33
N GLU A 63 5.54 -1.23 -7.46
CA GLU A 63 4.53 -2.14 -6.92
C GLU A 63 3.50 -1.29 -6.15
N ALA A 64 2.23 -1.40 -6.55
CA ALA A 64 1.15 -0.80 -5.78
C ALA A 64 1.06 -1.59 -4.48
N ASP A 65 1.59 -1.04 -3.39
CA ASP A 65 1.49 -1.62 -2.05
C ASP A 65 0.00 -1.87 -1.73
N PHE A 66 -0.46 -3.11 -1.91
CA PHE A 66 -1.82 -3.53 -1.60
C PHE A 66 -2.16 -3.46 -0.10
N ASP A 67 -1.17 -3.17 0.76
CA ASP A 67 -1.32 -3.11 2.22
C ASP A 67 -1.64 -1.70 2.76
N THR A 68 -1.57 -0.65 1.95
CA THR A 68 -1.87 0.69 2.44
C THR A 68 -3.34 1.03 2.21
N ASN A 69 -4.18 0.72 3.20
CA ASN A 69 -5.54 1.27 3.40
C ASN A 69 -5.54 2.80 3.64
N MET A 70 -4.68 3.56 2.96
CA MET A 70 -4.88 5.00 2.85
C MET A 70 -5.89 5.22 1.73
N GLU A 71 -6.90 6.03 1.99
CA GLU A 71 -7.79 6.61 0.98
C GLU A 71 -6.94 7.34 -0.07
N ILE A 72 -6.43 6.58 -1.05
CA ILE A 72 -5.83 7.11 -2.25
C ILE A 72 -7.02 7.63 -3.05
N ASP A 73 -7.19 8.94 -2.97
CA ASP A 73 -8.09 9.74 -3.79
C ASP A 73 -8.19 9.11 -5.18
N THR A 74 -9.35 8.58 -5.53
CA THR A 74 -9.61 7.72 -6.70
C THR A 74 -9.19 8.30 -8.06
N GLN A 75 -8.72 9.55 -8.10
CA GLN A 75 -8.12 10.20 -9.26
C GLN A 75 -6.62 9.89 -9.45
N THR A 76 -5.87 9.54 -8.41
CA THR A 76 -4.45 9.13 -8.53
C THR A 76 -4.30 7.64 -8.83
N ALA A 77 -5.29 6.81 -8.48
CA ALA A 77 -5.31 5.38 -8.80
C ALA A 77 -5.43 5.12 -10.32
N THR A 78 -6.13 5.98 -11.06
CA THR A 78 -6.17 5.93 -12.53
C THR A 78 -4.87 6.43 -13.18
N ASP A 79 -4.08 7.23 -12.46
CA ASP A 79 -2.80 7.77 -12.92
C ASP A 79 -1.61 6.85 -12.58
N GLY A 80 -1.80 5.89 -11.66
CA GLY A 80 -0.80 4.90 -11.25
C GLY A 80 -0.43 3.89 -12.34
N GLN A 81 -1.34 3.64 -13.29
CA GLN A 81 -1.06 2.83 -14.49
C GLN A 81 -0.37 3.64 -15.61
N THR A 82 -0.29 4.96 -15.49
CA THR A 82 0.19 5.88 -16.54
C THR A 82 1.64 6.37 -16.32
N SER A 83 2.33 5.92 -15.27
CA SER A 83 3.55 6.58 -14.77
C SER A 83 4.90 5.94 -15.16
N SER A 84 4.99 5.16 -16.24
CA SER A 84 6.31 4.68 -16.73
C SER A 84 6.97 5.63 -17.75
N VAL A 85 6.22 6.63 -18.25
CA VAL A 85 6.68 7.61 -19.25
C VAL A 85 6.54 9.04 -18.74
N PHE A 86 7.66 9.66 -18.40
CA PHE A 86 7.71 11.02 -17.86
C PHE A 86 8.01 12.05 -18.95
N SER A 87 7.28 13.17 -18.96
CA SER A 87 7.60 14.30 -19.83
C SER A 87 8.49 15.28 -19.08
N VAL A 88 9.75 15.43 -19.47
CA VAL A 88 10.71 16.24 -18.70
C VAL A 88 11.48 17.22 -19.57
N PHE A 89 11.82 18.36 -18.97
CA PHE A 89 12.83 19.26 -19.48
C PHE A 89 13.76 19.68 -18.35
N SER A 90 15.01 20.00 -18.72
CA SER A 90 16.05 20.42 -17.78
C SER A 90 16.58 21.79 -18.16
N SER A 91 16.92 22.59 -17.15
CA SER A 91 17.57 23.88 -17.31
C SER A 91 18.53 24.15 -16.15
N THR A 92 19.71 24.66 -16.48
CA THR A 92 20.69 25.16 -15.50
C THR A 92 20.47 26.65 -15.19
N LYS A 93 19.71 27.36 -16.03
CA LYS A 93 19.45 28.80 -15.88
C LYS A 93 18.35 29.04 -14.84
N ARG A 94 18.49 30.14 -14.08
CA ARG A 94 17.46 30.61 -13.15
C ARG A 94 16.67 31.73 -13.80
N VAL A 95 15.36 31.67 -13.69
CA VAL A 95 14.41 32.67 -14.17
C VAL A 95 13.62 33.20 -12.99
N LYS A 96 13.31 34.50 -13.00
CA LYS A 96 12.54 35.14 -11.94
C LYS A 96 11.05 34.99 -12.25
N VAL A 97 10.35 34.20 -11.45
CA VAL A 97 8.90 33.99 -11.54
C VAL A 97 8.33 34.31 -10.16
N ASP A 98 7.34 35.21 -10.11
CA ASP A 98 6.70 35.68 -8.87
C ASP A 98 7.67 36.16 -7.78
N GLY A 99 8.74 36.84 -8.20
CA GLY A 99 9.78 37.37 -7.30
C GLY A 99 10.84 36.35 -6.89
N ASN A 100 10.58 35.05 -7.08
CA ASN A 100 11.50 33.96 -6.72
C ASN A 100 12.37 33.54 -7.91
N LEU A 101 13.64 33.26 -7.65
CA LEU A 101 14.58 32.71 -8.62
C LEU A 101 14.43 31.20 -8.67
N MET A 102 13.77 30.70 -9.72
CA MET A 102 13.55 29.27 -9.92
C MET A 102 14.29 28.77 -11.16
N LEU A 103 14.62 27.48 -11.21
CA LEU A 103 15.25 26.89 -12.39
C LEU A 103 14.24 26.81 -13.53
N GLY A 104 14.62 27.31 -14.71
CA GLY A 104 13.70 27.46 -15.82
C GLY A 104 14.35 27.88 -17.12
N ARG A 105 13.55 27.97 -18.18
CA ARG A 105 13.93 28.50 -19.49
C ARG A 105 13.14 29.77 -19.77
N GLU A 106 13.78 30.73 -20.40
CA GLU A 106 13.16 31.99 -20.80
C GLU A 106 13.12 32.04 -22.32
N TYR A 107 11.92 32.26 -22.84
CA TYR A 107 11.63 32.44 -24.26
C TYR A 107 11.07 33.85 -24.49
N PRO A 108 11.14 34.40 -25.72
CA PRO A 108 10.56 35.71 -26.02
C PRO A 108 9.06 35.83 -25.70
N TRP A 109 8.33 34.71 -25.72
CA TRP A 109 6.90 34.63 -25.41
C TRP A 109 6.59 34.30 -23.95
N GLY A 110 7.58 34.02 -23.11
CA GLY A 110 7.36 33.72 -21.69
C GLY A 110 8.45 32.89 -21.04
N SER A 111 8.36 32.76 -19.72
CA SER A 111 9.25 31.94 -18.91
C SER A 111 8.57 30.65 -18.45
N ILE A 112 9.34 29.56 -18.41
CA ILE A 112 8.87 28.24 -18.02
C ILE A 112 9.75 27.73 -16.89
N THR A 113 9.12 27.28 -15.80
CA THR A 113 9.80 26.71 -14.63
C THR A 113 9.75 25.20 -14.64
N ILE A 114 10.86 24.54 -14.26
CA ILE A 114 10.96 23.07 -14.22
C ILE A 114 9.96 22.44 -13.24
N THR A 115 9.63 23.15 -12.17
CA THR A 115 8.70 22.70 -11.12
C THR A 115 7.23 22.79 -11.52
N ASN A 116 6.91 23.39 -12.68
CA ASN A 116 5.55 23.52 -13.14
C ASN A 116 5.03 22.18 -13.70
N GLU A 117 4.16 21.53 -12.94
CA GLU A 117 3.58 20.21 -13.23
C GLU A 117 2.73 20.17 -14.50
N LYS A 118 2.20 21.33 -14.96
CA LYS A 118 1.43 21.40 -16.21
C LYS A 118 2.28 21.16 -17.46
N ILE A 119 3.59 21.42 -17.36
CA ILE A 119 4.52 21.38 -18.50
C ILE A 119 5.51 20.23 -18.33
N SER A 120 5.88 19.90 -17.08
CA SER A 120 6.93 18.93 -16.78
C SER A 120 6.57 18.04 -15.60
N ASP A 121 6.75 16.74 -15.80
CA ASP A 121 6.64 15.71 -14.79
C ASP A 121 7.95 15.59 -13.96
N PHE A 122 8.85 16.57 -14.03
CA PHE A 122 10.15 16.51 -13.32
C PHE A 122 9.98 16.31 -11.81
N THR A 123 9.00 16.97 -11.19
CA THR A 123 8.72 16.80 -9.76
C THR A 123 8.30 15.36 -9.44
N LYS A 124 7.44 14.77 -10.29
CA LYS A 124 7.00 13.37 -10.16
C LYS A 124 8.18 12.40 -10.30
N LEU A 125 8.98 12.58 -11.35
CA LEU A 125 10.17 11.76 -11.59
C LEU A 125 11.18 11.85 -10.44
N ARG A 126 11.46 13.05 -9.93
CA ARG A 126 12.39 13.26 -8.81
C ARG A 126 11.88 12.56 -7.55
N ASN A 127 10.61 12.72 -7.23
CA ASN A 127 10.03 12.12 -6.03
C ASN A 127 10.05 10.58 -6.10
N MET A 128 9.76 10.03 -7.28
CA MET A 128 9.84 8.59 -7.53
C MET A 128 11.26 8.05 -7.35
N LEU A 129 12.28 8.70 -7.92
CA LEU A 129 13.67 8.24 -7.85
C LEU A 129 14.33 8.45 -6.49
N VAL A 130 14.04 9.56 -5.80
CA VAL A 130 14.81 9.99 -4.61
C VAL A 130 14.06 9.78 -3.30
N CYS A 131 12.74 9.90 -3.29
CA CYS A 131 11.97 9.95 -2.05
C CYS A 131 11.19 8.66 -1.77
N SER A 132 10.52 8.10 -2.77
CA SER A 132 9.55 7.02 -2.56
C SER A 132 10.12 5.65 -2.93
N HIS A 133 10.63 5.46 -4.14
CA HIS A 133 10.87 4.13 -4.70
C HIS A 133 12.35 3.76 -4.84
N MET A 134 13.25 4.49 -4.17
CA MET A 134 14.69 4.22 -4.24
C MET A 134 15.03 2.82 -3.73
N LEU A 135 14.42 2.40 -2.62
CA LEU A 135 14.67 1.08 -2.02
C LEU A 135 14.14 -0.03 -2.93
N ASP A 136 12.92 0.12 -3.45
CA ASP A 136 12.34 -0.84 -4.41
C ASP A 136 13.20 -0.97 -5.68
N LEU A 137 13.72 0.13 -6.23
CA LEU A 137 14.67 0.07 -7.34
C LEU A 137 15.94 -0.73 -7.01
N ILE A 138 16.45 -0.64 -5.78
CA ILE A 138 17.61 -1.41 -5.31
C ILE A 138 17.24 -2.89 -5.23
N ASP A 139 16.11 -3.22 -4.61
CA ASP A 139 15.66 -4.60 -4.42
C ASP A 139 15.35 -5.28 -5.76
N ARG A 140 14.68 -4.58 -6.67
CA ARG A 140 14.44 -5.07 -8.04
C ARG A 140 15.75 -5.28 -8.80
N THR A 141 16.74 -4.41 -8.60
CA THR A 141 18.07 -4.59 -9.22
C THR A 141 18.76 -5.85 -8.71
N ASN A 142 18.64 -6.15 -7.41
CA ASN A 142 19.18 -7.39 -6.85
C ASN A 142 18.51 -8.63 -7.48
N LEU A 143 17.20 -8.58 -7.72
CA LEU A 143 16.48 -9.66 -8.41
C LEU A 143 16.98 -9.86 -9.85
N LEU A 144 17.11 -8.77 -10.62
CA LEU A 144 17.63 -8.82 -12.01
C LEU A 144 19.07 -9.36 -12.05
N TYR A 145 19.90 -8.97 -11.08
CA TYR A 145 21.25 -9.50 -10.95
C TYR A 145 21.28 -11.00 -10.67
N GLU A 146 20.44 -11.50 -9.76
CA GLU A 146 20.36 -12.93 -9.46
C GLU A 146 19.86 -13.74 -10.65
N GLN A 147 18.90 -13.22 -11.42
CA GLN A 147 18.46 -13.82 -12.69
C GLN A 147 19.61 -13.90 -13.70
N PHE A 148 20.31 -12.79 -13.93
CA PHE A 148 21.48 -12.79 -14.82
C PHE A 148 22.57 -13.77 -14.34
N ARG A 149 22.85 -13.78 -13.03
CA ARG A 149 23.86 -14.66 -12.42
C ARG A 149 23.51 -16.14 -12.62
N THR A 150 22.25 -16.50 -12.42
CA THR A 150 21.77 -17.88 -12.63
C THR A 150 21.87 -18.28 -14.10
N ASP A 151 21.46 -17.42 -15.03
CA ASP A 151 21.58 -17.66 -16.47
C ASP A 151 23.03 -17.86 -16.92
N GLU A 152 23.96 -17.02 -16.45
CA GLU A 152 25.39 -17.15 -16.79
C GLU A 152 26.01 -18.43 -16.21
N LEU A 153 25.66 -18.79 -14.97
CA LEU A 153 26.13 -20.04 -14.35
C LEU A 153 25.61 -21.28 -15.11
N LEU A 154 24.37 -21.23 -15.60
CA LEU A 154 23.79 -22.27 -16.45
C LEU A 154 24.53 -22.40 -17.78
N LYS A 155 24.83 -21.27 -18.45
CA LYS A 155 25.60 -21.26 -19.72
C LYS A 155 27.01 -21.82 -19.57
N LEU A 156 27.68 -21.54 -18.45
CA LEU A 156 29.02 -22.03 -18.15
C LEU A 156 29.07 -23.53 -17.80
N GLY A 157 27.92 -24.23 -17.78
CA GLY A 157 27.86 -25.65 -17.50
C GLY A 157 28.22 -26.01 -16.06
N LEU A 158 28.23 -25.02 -15.15
CA LEU A 158 28.51 -25.18 -13.72
C LEU A 158 27.27 -25.77 -13.01
N THR A 159 26.83 -26.94 -13.47
CA THR A 159 25.66 -27.68 -12.98
C THR A 159 25.96 -28.54 -11.75
N ASN A 160 27.22 -28.55 -11.27
CA ASN A 160 27.61 -29.14 -9.98
C ASN A 160 27.05 -28.37 -8.76
N THR A 161 26.08 -27.49 -8.98
CA THR A 161 25.31 -26.82 -7.94
C THR A 161 24.10 -27.64 -7.51
N THR A 162 23.78 -28.79 -8.11
CA THR A 162 22.65 -29.63 -7.65
C THR A 162 22.76 -30.00 -6.16
N SER A 163 23.97 -30.25 -5.65
CA SER A 163 24.19 -30.52 -4.23
C SER A 163 24.01 -29.27 -3.35
N LEU A 164 24.50 -28.10 -3.80
CA LEU A 164 24.36 -26.84 -3.04
C LEU A 164 22.94 -26.26 -3.13
N MET A 165 22.31 -26.31 -4.30
CA MET A 165 20.91 -25.93 -4.50
C MET A 165 19.98 -26.85 -3.71
N ASN A 166 20.26 -28.15 -3.63
CA ASN A 166 19.53 -29.02 -2.71
C ASN A 166 19.77 -28.59 -1.25
N GLU A 167 20.99 -28.26 -0.84
CA GLU A 167 21.25 -27.77 0.52
C GLU A 167 20.54 -26.44 0.83
N PHE A 168 20.48 -25.49 -0.12
CA PHE A 168 19.76 -24.23 0.05
C PHE A 168 18.25 -24.44 0.04
N LYS A 169 17.73 -25.25 -0.88
CA LYS A 169 16.30 -25.57 -0.96
C LYS A 169 15.83 -26.34 0.28
N ILE A 170 16.62 -27.28 0.79
CA ILE A 170 16.37 -27.97 2.07
C ILE A 170 16.39 -26.99 3.24
N LYS A 171 17.25 -25.96 3.23
CA LYS A 171 17.27 -24.92 4.26
C LYS A 171 16.05 -24.00 4.18
N ASP A 172 15.65 -23.59 2.98
CA ASP A 172 14.46 -22.76 2.77
C ASP A 172 13.18 -23.51 3.12
N ASP A 173 13.07 -24.79 2.72
CA ASP A 173 11.93 -25.64 3.07
C ASP A 173 11.82 -25.81 4.60
N LYS A 174 12.96 -26.04 5.28
CA LYS A 174 13.00 -26.09 6.76
C LYS A 174 12.62 -24.76 7.41
N LEU A 175 13.04 -23.64 6.84
CA LEU A 175 12.72 -22.32 7.36
C LEU A 175 11.24 -21.98 7.18
N GLN A 176 10.66 -22.30 6.03
CA GLN A 176 9.23 -22.15 5.77
C GLN A 176 8.38 -23.05 6.68
N GLU A 177 8.82 -24.29 6.92
CA GLU A 177 8.14 -25.19 7.84
C GLU A 177 8.19 -24.66 9.29
N GLN A 178 9.30 -24.06 9.71
CA GLN A 178 9.41 -23.37 10.99
C GLN A 178 8.49 -22.15 11.10
N LEU A 179 8.43 -21.32 10.06
CA LEU A 179 7.54 -20.15 10.04
C LEU A 179 6.07 -20.55 10.11
N LYS A 180 5.67 -21.57 9.34
CA LYS A 180 4.31 -22.11 9.36
C LYS A 180 3.96 -22.72 10.72
N ALA A 181 4.91 -23.42 11.35
CA ALA A 181 4.71 -23.95 12.70
C ALA A 181 4.55 -22.84 13.76
N ILE A 182 5.27 -21.72 13.61
CA ILE A 182 5.13 -20.54 14.48
C ILE A 182 3.76 -19.88 14.28
N GLU A 183 3.28 -19.75 13.03
CA GLU A 183 1.95 -19.22 12.73
C GLU A 183 0.83 -20.12 13.27
N ASP A 184 0.92 -21.43 13.09
CA ASP A 184 -0.05 -22.37 13.66
C ASP A 184 -0.06 -22.31 15.19
N MET A 185 1.11 -22.09 15.81
CA MET A 185 1.22 -21.93 17.27
C MET A 185 0.61 -20.62 17.73
N SER A 186 0.85 -19.51 17.02
CA SER A 186 0.29 -18.20 17.37
C SER A 186 -1.24 -18.21 17.22
N GLN A 187 -1.79 -18.81 16.16
CA GLN A 187 -3.24 -18.97 15.98
C GLN A 187 -3.88 -19.80 17.11
N LYS A 188 -3.24 -20.89 17.52
CA LYS A 188 -3.72 -21.70 18.66
C LYS A 188 -3.69 -20.92 19.97
N LEU A 189 -2.69 -20.06 20.19
CA LEU A 189 -2.61 -19.20 21.37
C LEU A 189 -3.72 -18.15 21.36
N ILE A 190 -3.97 -17.50 20.22
CA ILE A 190 -5.06 -16.52 20.06
C ILE A 190 -6.40 -17.19 20.40
N CYS A 191 -6.68 -18.36 19.81
CA CYS A 191 -7.93 -19.07 20.07
C CYS A 191 -8.09 -19.49 21.55
N LYS A 192 -7.00 -19.84 22.25
CA LYS A 192 -7.05 -20.11 23.70
C LYS A 192 -7.39 -18.86 24.50
N VAL A 193 -6.75 -17.72 24.19
CA VAL A 193 -7.01 -16.44 24.86
C VAL A 193 -8.47 -16.02 24.64
N GLU A 194 -8.98 -16.19 23.42
CA GLU A 194 -10.39 -15.89 23.09
C GLU A 194 -11.36 -16.78 23.86
N ASN A 195 -11.08 -18.10 23.95
CA ASN A 195 -11.93 -19.02 24.71
C ASN A 195 -11.88 -18.75 26.22
N ASP A 196 -10.70 -18.46 26.77
CA ASP A 196 -10.55 -18.12 28.20
C ASP A 196 -11.26 -16.80 28.52
N ALA A 197 -11.17 -15.80 27.64
CA ALA A 197 -11.92 -14.56 27.77
C ALA A 197 -13.44 -14.82 27.70
N ALA A 198 -13.91 -15.62 26.74
CA ALA A 198 -15.32 -15.98 26.62
C ALA A 198 -15.84 -16.70 27.87
N ALA A 199 -15.07 -17.63 28.44
CA ALA A 199 -15.42 -18.31 29.68
C ALA A 199 -15.53 -17.34 30.86
N GLN A 200 -14.58 -16.41 31.00
CA GLN A 200 -14.64 -15.38 32.05
C GLN A 200 -15.88 -14.48 31.91
N TYR A 201 -16.26 -14.12 30.68
CA TYR A 201 -17.48 -13.35 30.43
C TYR A 201 -18.74 -14.14 30.80
N GLU A 202 -18.78 -15.45 30.51
CA GLU A 202 -19.92 -16.30 30.86
C GLU A 202 -20.08 -16.45 32.38
N ASP A 203 -18.97 -16.66 33.10
CA ASP A 203 -18.96 -16.76 34.56
C ASP A 203 -19.38 -15.43 35.23
N ALA A 204 -18.88 -14.30 34.72
CA ALA A 204 -19.28 -12.98 35.20
C ALA A 204 -20.78 -12.70 34.94
N TYR A 205 -21.32 -13.15 33.81
CA TYR A 205 -22.73 -12.98 33.48
C TYR A 205 -23.64 -13.81 34.38
N LYS A 206 -23.29 -15.08 34.65
CA LYS A 206 -24.01 -15.93 35.62
C LYS A 206 -24.05 -15.29 37.01
N LEU A 207 -22.92 -14.77 37.48
CA LEU A 207 -22.84 -14.07 38.76
C LEU A 207 -23.73 -12.81 38.78
N TYR A 208 -23.79 -12.07 37.69
CA TYR A 208 -24.66 -10.90 37.55
C TYR A 208 -26.14 -11.29 37.63
N GLU A 209 -26.56 -12.36 36.95
CA GLU A 209 -27.94 -12.86 37.02
C GLU A 209 -28.33 -13.29 38.44
N ASP A 210 -27.47 -14.03 39.13
CA ASP A 210 -27.74 -14.50 40.49
C ASP A 210 -27.85 -13.32 41.46
N ASN A 211 -26.98 -12.32 41.33
CA ASN A 211 -27.08 -11.08 42.09
C ASN A 211 -28.38 -10.31 41.81
N GLN A 212 -28.83 -10.27 40.55
CA GLN A 212 -30.12 -9.66 40.19
C GLN A 212 -31.31 -10.41 40.81
N ARG A 213 -31.30 -11.74 40.77
CA ARG A 213 -32.34 -12.58 41.40
C ARG A 213 -32.43 -12.33 42.91
N ASP A 214 -31.29 -12.30 43.58
CA ASP A 214 -31.20 -12.03 45.02
C ASP A 214 -31.71 -10.64 45.37
N LEU A 215 -31.35 -9.62 44.58
CA LEU A 215 -31.83 -8.25 44.79
C LEU A 215 -33.35 -8.15 44.63
N LEU A 216 -33.91 -8.77 43.58
CA LEU A 216 -35.35 -8.81 43.36
C LEU A 216 -36.08 -9.53 44.50
N ALA A 217 -35.56 -10.65 44.99
CA ALA A 217 -36.13 -11.39 46.11
C ALA A 217 -36.11 -10.59 47.43
N ARG A 218 -35.11 -9.72 47.63
CA ARG A 218 -35.08 -8.79 48.78
C ARG A 218 -36.15 -7.70 48.64
N LEU A 219 -36.28 -7.11 47.45
CA LEU A 219 -37.27 -6.08 47.16
C LEU A 219 -38.70 -6.61 47.26
N THR A 220 -38.98 -7.83 46.83
CA THR A 220 -40.31 -8.44 46.97
C THR A 220 -40.66 -8.66 48.43
N LYS A 221 -39.74 -9.21 49.23
CA LYS A 221 -39.92 -9.36 50.69
C LYS A 221 -40.17 -8.01 51.37
N GLU A 222 -39.49 -6.95 50.95
CA GLU A 222 -39.67 -5.61 51.51
C GLU A 222 -41.01 -4.99 51.08
N LYS A 223 -41.43 -5.17 49.82
CA LYS A 223 -42.76 -4.79 49.33
C LYS A 223 -43.87 -5.53 50.07
N GLU A 224 -43.73 -6.83 50.31
CA GLU A 224 -44.69 -7.63 51.08
C GLU A 224 -44.83 -7.11 52.52
N LYS A 225 -43.70 -6.78 53.18
CA LYS A 225 -43.72 -6.15 54.51
C LYS A 225 -44.42 -4.78 54.50
N MET A 226 -44.12 -3.94 53.51
CA MET A 226 -44.76 -2.62 53.35
C MET A 226 -46.27 -2.75 53.12
N GLN A 227 -46.71 -3.70 52.28
CA GLN A 227 -48.13 -3.98 52.04
C GLN A 227 -48.83 -4.49 53.29
N ALA A 228 -48.20 -5.39 54.07
CA ALA A 228 -48.74 -5.85 55.34
C ALA A 228 -48.91 -4.69 56.35
N TYR A 229 -47.94 -3.76 56.39
CA TYR A 229 -48.04 -2.55 57.20
C TYR A 229 -49.15 -1.61 56.71
N GLU A 230 -49.31 -1.43 55.40
CA GLU A 230 -50.38 -0.62 54.81
C GLU A 230 -51.78 -1.18 55.13
N VAL A 231 -51.95 -2.51 55.07
CA VAL A 231 -53.20 -3.19 55.46
C VAL A 231 -53.50 -3.00 56.96
N LEU A 232 -52.48 -3.02 57.82
CA LEU A 232 -52.63 -2.74 59.26
C LEU A 232 -53.02 -1.29 59.54
N THR A 233 -52.48 -0.32 58.79
CA THR A 233 -52.81 1.11 58.96
C THR A 233 -54.17 1.52 58.37
N LYS A 234 -54.71 0.79 57.39
CA LYS A 234 -56.04 1.02 56.80
C LYS A 234 -57.18 0.30 57.54
N ALA A 235 -56.90 -0.48 58.58
CA ALA A 235 -57.93 -1.11 59.40
C ALA A 235 -58.60 -0.08 60.35
N PRO A 236 -59.94 0.06 60.36
CA PRO A 236 -60.60 1.04 61.22
C PRO A 236 -60.42 0.69 62.71
N MET A 237 -59.99 1.67 63.50
CA MET A 237 -59.72 1.54 64.93
C MET A 237 -61.01 1.14 65.68
N ARG A 238 -61.17 -0.15 66.00
CA ARG A 238 -62.31 -0.65 66.76
C ARG A 238 -61.99 -0.57 68.24
N VAL A 239 -62.46 0.51 68.86
CA VAL A 239 -62.45 0.71 70.32
C VAL A 239 -63.39 -0.29 70.99
N ALA A 240 -62.86 -1.09 71.91
CA ALA A 240 -63.60 -1.82 72.95
C ALA A 240 -62.60 -2.03 74.11
N ARG A 241 -62.69 -1.41 75.31
CA ARG A 241 -63.80 -1.18 76.25
C ARG A 241 -64.37 -2.49 76.80
N THR A 242 -63.84 -2.93 77.94
CA THR A 242 -64.50 -3.51 79.14
C THR A 242 -63.45 -4.25 79.98
N GLY A 243 -63.30 -4.07 81.29
CA GLY A 243 -64.05 -3.26 82.24
C GLY A 243 -63.26 -3.07 83.53
#